data_AF-D4TXY1-F1
#
_entry.id   AF-D4TXY1-F1
#
_cell.length_a   1.000
_cell.length_b   1.000
_cell.length_c   1.000
_cell.angle_alpha   90.00
_cell.angle_beta   90.00
_cell.angle_gamma   90.00
#
_symmetry.space_group_name_H-M   'P 1'
#
loop_
_entity.id
_entity.type
_entity.pdbx_description
1 polymer ?
#
loop_
_entity_poly.entity_id
_entity_poly.type
_entity_poly.pdbx_seq_one_letter_code
_entity_poly.pdbx_strand_id
1 'polypeptide(L)'
;MSTIFDNIITGVWPGRFVWADDVCVAFATIEPTSPGHVLVVPRTAYDAWTDAPSDVAAHLMTVARTIGLAQKAAFGVPRAGLAIAGFEVPHTHLHVIPLRDETDILLSKAAPASDEELDSAITALREALLSAGHGRHVPPSMGSAALA
;
A
#
# COMPACT_ATOMS: atom_id res chain seq x y z
N MET A 1 8.24 15.55 -13.66
CA MET A 1 8.42 16.21 -12.35
C MET A 1 8.38 15.12 -11.29
N SER A 2 9.11 15.27 -10.18
CA SER A 2 9.03 14.32 -9.05
C SER A 2 7.65 14.43 -8.41
N THR A 3 6.96 13.31 -8.24
CA THR A 3 5.69 13.19 -7.52
C THR A 3 5.93 13.07 -6.02
N ILE A 4 4.89 13.23 -5.20
CA ILE A 4 4.98 12.99 -3.76
C ILE A 4 5.46 11.55 -3.48
N PHE A 5 4.96 10.58 -4.24
CA PHE A 5 5.38 9.18 -4.09
C PHE A 5 6.82 8.94 -4.52
N ASP A 6 7.36 9.66 -5.51
CA ASP A 6 8.78 9.56 -5.85
C ASP A 6 9.66 9.99 -4.67
N ASN A 7 9.29 11.05 -3.95
CA ASN A 7 9.99 11.49 -2.76
C ASN A 7 9.92 10.44 -1.62
N ILE A 8 8.80 9.74 -1.48
CA ILE A 8 8.65 8.65 -0.50
C ILE A 8 9.49 7.43 -0.92
N ILE A 9 9.41 7.01 -2.19
CA ILE A 9 10.12 5.85 -2.73
C ILE A 9 11.65 6.05 -2.66
N THR A 10 12.12 7.27 -2.92
CA THR A 10 13.56 7.60 -2.86
C THR A 10 14.07 7.91 -1.44
N GLY A 11 13.19 7.90 -0.43
CA GLY A 11 13.54 8.16 0.97
C GLY A 11 13.80 9.63 1.29
N VAL A 12 13.44 10.55 0.40
CA VAL A 12 13.43 12.00 0.70
C VAL A 12 12.39 12.30 1.78
N TRP A 13 11.22 11.66 1.70
CA TRP A 13 10.17 11.71 2.70
C TRP A 13 9.98 10.35 3.37
N PRO A 14 9.60 10.31 4.66
CA PRO A 14 9.37 9.06 5.35
C PRO A 14 8.17 8.31 4.75
N GLY A 15 8.27 6.99 4.70
CA GLY A 15 7.19 6.09 4.32
C GLY A 15 7.14 4.89 5.24
N ARG A 16 5.99 4.20 5.25
CA ARG A 16 5.79 2.98 6.04
C ARG A 16 5.52 1.79 5.12
N PHE A 17 6.59 1.17 4.66
CA PHE A 17 6.59 0.15 3.62
C PHE A 17 6.28 -1.26 4.15
N VAL A 18 5.45 -1.97 3.40
CA VAL A 18 5.11 -3.39 3.60
C VAL A 18 5.58 -4.28 2.47
N TRP A 19 5.82 -3.70 1.29
CA TRP A 19 6.23 -4.42 0.10
C TRP A 19 7.21 -3.60 -0.74
N ALA A 20 8.21 -4.25 -1.29
CA ALA A 20 9.08 -3.72 -2.32
C ALA A 20 9.56 -4.84 -3.25
N ASP A 21 9.44 -4.61 -4.56
CA ASP A 21 10.09 -5.41 -5.59
C ASP A 21 10.61 -4.50 -6.70
N ASP A 22 11.01 -5.04 -7.84
CA ASP A 22 11.58 -4.27 -8.96
C ASP A 22 10.52 -3.41 -9.69
N VAL A 23 9.24 -3.74 -9.58
CA VAL A 23 8.15 -3.11 -10.34
C VAL A 23 7.38 -2.10 -9.48
N CYS A 24 7.13 -2.42 -8.22
CA CYS A 24 6.30 -1.62 -7.34
C CYS A 24 6.75 -1.63 -5.88
N VAL A 25 6.15 -0.73 -5.11
CA VAL A 25 6.20 -0.70 -3.66
C VAL A 25 4.79 -0.70 -3.10
N ALA A 26 4.64 -1.03 -1.82
CA ALA A 26 3.43 -0.71 -1.09
C ALA A 26 3.74 -0.12 0.28
N PHE A 27 3.03 0.95 0.63
CA PHE A 27 3.23 1.69 1.88
C PHE A 27 1.92 2.28 2.42
N ALA A 28 1.89 2.61 3.70
CA ALA A 28 0.72 3.22 4.34
C ALA A 28 0.37 4.58 3.73
N THR A 29 -0.92 4.84 3.53
CA THR A 29 -1.40 6.22 3.44
C THR A 29 -1.36 6.87 4.83
N ILE A 30 -1.11 8.18 4.88
CA ILE A 30 -1.22 8.96 6.13
C ILE A 30 -2.67 9.26 6.50
N GLU A 31 -3.60 9.13 5.55
CA GLU A 31 -5.05 9.32 5.73
C GLU A 31 -5.81 8.01 5.50
N PRO A 32 -5.67 7.01 6.38
CA PRO A 32 -6.35 5.73 6.21
C PRO A 32 -7.86 5.86 6.46
N THR A 33 -8.66 5.12 5.70
CA THR A 33 -10.08 4.86 6.01
C THR A 33 -10.26 3.79 7.09
N SER A 34 -9.26 2.91 7.24
CA SER A 34 -9.24 1.80 8.21
C SER A 34 -7.78 1.43 8.54
N PRO A 35 -7.47 0.92 9.76
CA PRO A 35 -6.11 0.48 10.09
C PRO A 35 -5.57 -0.54 9.07
N GLY A 36 -4.38 -0.28 8.54
CA GLY A 36 -3.74 -1.13 7.53
C GLY A 36 -4.07 -0.80 6.07
N HIS A 37 -4.77 0.31 5.80
CA HIS A 37 -4.94 0.86 4.46
C HIS A 37 -3.56 1.21 3.86
N VAL A 38 -3.21 0.56 2.76
CA VAL A 38 -1.95 0.81 2.04
C VAL A 38 -2.20 1.14 0.57
N LEU A 39 -1.23 1.82 -0.02
CA LEU A 39 -1.17 2.16 -1.44
C LEU A 39 -0.16 1.25 -2.12
N VAL A 40 -0.58 0.54 -3.18
CA VAL A 40 0.35 -0.17 -4.08
C VAL A 40 0.67 0.76 -5.25
N VAL A 41 1.94 1.09 -5.40
CA VAL A 41 2.42 2.16 -6.29
C VAL A 41 3.54 1.61 -7.19
N PRO A 42 3.44 1.71 -8.52
CA PRO A 42 4.54 1.35 -9.40
C PRO A 42 5.75 2.24 -9.13
N ARG A 43 6.97 1.73 -9.36
CA ARG A 43 8.17 2.57 -9.26
C ARG A 43 8.26 3.59 -10.38
N THR A 44 7.74 3.25 -11.55
CA THR A 44 7.59 4.18 -12.67
C THR A 44 6.29 4.96 -12.50
N ALA A 45 6.39 6.29 -12.50
CA ALA A 45 5.23 7.15 -12.43
C ALA A 45 4.40 7.11 -13.73
N TYR A 46 3.18 6.62 -13.61
CA TYR A 46 2.11 6.72 -14.61
C TYR A 46 1.01 7.61 -14.02
N ASP A 47 0.57 8.64 -14.74
CA ASP A 47 -0.41 9.60 -14.22
C ASP A 47 -1.74 8.91 -13.89
N ALA A 48 -2.35 8.27 -14.90
CA ALA A 48 -3.51 7.41 -14.73
C ALA A 48 -3.15 5.93 -14.79
N TRP A 49 -3.92 5.09 -14.10
CA TRP A 49 -3.67 3.63 -14.10
C TRP A 49 -3.79 3.00 -15.49
N THR A 50 -4.56 3.63 -16.38
CA THR A 50 -4.73 3.24 -17.78
C THR A 50 -3.50 3.53 -18.65
N ASP A 51 -2.58 4.35 -18.18
CA ASP A 51 -1.33 4.65 -18.88
C ASP A 51 -0.26 3.59 -18.61
N ALA A 52 -0.43 2.80 -17.55
CA ALA A 52 0.48 1.72 -17.21
C ALA A 52 0.37 0.57 -18.24
N PRO A 53 1.50 0.00 -18.69
CA PRO A 53 1.52 -1.23 -19.48
C PRO A 53 0.73 -2.36 -18.81
N SER A 54 0.12 -3.25 -19.60
CA SER A 54 -0.77 -4.30 -19.10
C SER A 54 -0.09 -5.27 -18.13
N ASP A 55 1.20 -5.55 -18.32
CA ASP A 55 2.02 -6.36 -17.45
C ASP A 55 2.29 -5.68 -16.10
N VAL A 56 2.55 -4.37 -16.10
CA VAL A 56 2.66 -3.56 -14.87
C VAL A 56 1.34 -3.56 -14.12
N ALA A 57 0.22 -3.26 -14.80
CA ALA A 57 -1.11 -3.27 -14.18
C ALA A 57 -1.47 -4.64 -13.58
N ALA A 58 -1.15 -5.73 -14.27
CA ALA A 58 -1.34 -7.10 -13.78
C ALA A 58 -0.47 -7.41 -12.55
N HIS A 59 0.77 -6.91 -12.53
CA HIS A 59 1.66 -7.05 -11.37
C HIS A 59 1.11 -6.32 -10.15
N LEU A 60 0.68 -5.06 -10.32
CA LEU A 60 0.07 -4.27 -9.24
C LEU A 60 -1.15 -4.98 -8.64
N MET A 61 -2.00 -5.58 -9.48
CA MET A 61 -3.16 -6.37 -9.02
C MET A 61 -2.73 -7.62 -8.23
N THR A 62 -1.66 -8.30 -8.66
CA THR A 62 -1.11 -9.48 -7.97
C THR A 62 -0.59 -9.13 -6.58
N VAL A 63 0.14 -8.01 -6.47
CA VAL A 63 0.65 -7.49 -5.20
C VAL A 63 -0.50 -7.03 -4.31
N ALA A 64 -1.47 -6.29 -4.85
CA ALA A 64 -2.66 -5.86 -4.12
C ALA A 64 -3.46 -7.04 -3.54
N ARG A 65 -3.65 -8.11 -4.30
CA ARG A 65 -4.27 -9.35 -3.80
C ARG A 65 -3.48 -9.97 -2.65
N THR A 66 -2.16 -10.01 -2.76
CA THR A 66 -1.27 -10.56 -1.73
C THR A 66 -1.39 -9.78 -0.42
N ILE A 67 -1.34 -8.44 -0.52
CA ILE A 67 -1.55 -7.53 0.61
C ILE A 67 -2.94 -7.72 1.21
N GLY A 68 -3.98 -7.80 0.38
CA GLY A 68 -5.35 -8.00 0.86
C GLY A 68 -5.53 -9.31 1.65
N LEU A 69 -4.84 -10.39 1.27
CA LEU A 69 -4.84 -11.63 2.05
C LEU A 69 -4.14 -11.46 3.41
N ALA A 70 -3.01 -10.75 3.43
CA ALA A 70 -2.29 -10.46 4.68
C ALA A 70 -3.09 -9.52 5.59
N GLN A 71 -3.79 -8.53 5.03
CA GLN A 71 -4.71 -7.64 5.75
C GLN A 71 -5.83 -8.42 6.44
N LYS A 72 -6.45 -9.39 5.74
CA LYS A 72 -7.47 -10.24 6.35
C LYS A 72 -6.95 -11.02 7.56
N ALA A 73 -5.73 -11.57 7.45
CA ALA A 73 -5.09 -12.29 8.54
C ALA A 73 -4.72 -11.35 9.71
N ALA A 74 -4.13 -10.19 9.42
CA ALA A 74 -3.66 -9.22 10.43
C ALA A 74 -4.81 -8.58 11.21
N PHE A 75 -5.92 -8.25 10.55
CA PHE A 75 -6.98 -7.40 11.13
C PHE A 75 -8.29 -8.15 11.41
N GLY A 76 -8.36 -9.45 11.09
CA GLY A 76 -9.55 -10.26 11.32
C GLY A 76 -10.77 -9.80 10.52
N VAL A 77 -10.55 -9.21 9.34
CA VAL A 77 -11.61 -8.66 8.49
C VAL A 77 -12.13 -9.69 7.47
N PRO A 78 -13.43 -9.67 7.13
CA PRO A 78 -13.99 -10.62 6.16
C PRO A 78 -13.48 -10.39 4.72
N ARG A 79 -13.17 -9.14 4.36
CA ARG A 79 -12.80 -8.74 3.00
C ARG A 79 -11.63 -7.76 3.00
N ALA A 80 -10.94 -7.70 1.86
CA ALA A 80 -10.04 -6.63 1.50
C ALA A 80 -10.64 -5.92 0.28
N GLY A 81 -10.81 -4.61 0.40
CA GLY A 81 -11.29 -3.71 -0.64
C GLY A 81 -10.15 -3.26 -1.54
N LEU A 82 -10.51 -2.96 -2.79
CA LEU A 82 -9.61 -2.38 -3.77
C LEU A 82 -10.29 -1.18 -4.43
N ALA A 83 -9.62 -0.05 -4.48
CA ALA A 83 -10.09 1.14 -5.19
C ALA A 83 -8.95 1.80 -5.97
N ILE A 84 -9.29 2.39 -7.12
CA ILE A 84 -8.41 3.24 -7.92
C ILE A 84 -9.21 4.51 -8.22
N ALA A 85 -8.73 5.65 -7.72
CA ALA A 85 -9.37 6.95 -7.90
C ALA A 85 -8.46 7.91 -8.69
N GLY A 86 -7.26 8.20 -8.18
CA GLY A 86 -6.23 8.97 -8.88
C GLY A 86 -6.42 10.48 -8.90
N PHE A 87 -7.35 11.03 -8.12
CA PHE A 87 -7.65 12.48 -8.13
C PHE A 87 -6.76 13.33 -7.22
N GLU A 88 -6.03 12.71 -6.28
CA GLU A 88 -5.23 13.42 -5.27
C GLU A 88 -3.76 13.54 -5.70
N VAL A 89 -3.16 12.42 -6.14
CA VAL A 89 -1.76 12.35 -6.55
C VAL A 89 -1.68 11.81 -7.99
N PRO A 90 -1.07 12.55 -8.93
CA PRO A 90 -0.90 12.15 -10.34
C PRO A 90 0.21 11.10 -10.50
N HIS A 91 0.04 9.98 -9.82
CA HIS A 91 0.89 8.81 -9.84
C HIS A 91 0.00 7.63 -9.43
N THR A 92 -0.25 6.72 -10.37
CA THR A 92 -1.07 5.52 -10.22
C THR A 92 -0.84 4.84 -8.87
N HIS A 93 -1.92 4.63 -8.12
CA HIS A 93 -1.88 3.94 -6.84
C HIS A 93 -3.18 3.17 -6.64
N LEU A 94 -3.05 1.92 -6.16
CA LEU A 94 -4.19 1.09 -5.78
C LEU A 94 -4.35 1.17 -4.27
N HIS A 95 -5.52 1.61 -3.82
CA HIS A 95 -5.89 1.54 -2.41
C HIS A 95 -6.27 0.11 -2.06
N VAL A 96 -5.55 -0.52 -1.13
CA VAL A 96 -5.89 -1.85 -0.60
C VAL A 96 -6.30 -1.67 0.85
N ILE A 97 -7.55 -1.99 1.17
CA ILE A 97 -8.21 -1.53 2.39
C ILE A 97 -8.81 -2.71 3.15
N PRO A 98 -8.48 -2.94 4.44
CA PRO A 98 -9.19 -3.89 5.28
C PRO A 98 -10.67 -3.49 5.45
N LEU A 99 -11.63 -4.36 5.14
CA LEU A 99 -13.07 -4.03 5.21
C LEU A 99 -13.79 -4.86 6.27
N ARG A 100 -14.24 -4.20 7.34
CA ARG A 100 -15.21 -4.74 8.31
C ARG A 100 -16.62 -4.67 7.73
N ASP A 101 -16.94 -3.55 7.08
CA ASP A 101 -18.18 -3.33 6.35
C ASP A 101 -17.94 -2.53 5.06
N GLU A 102 -19.02 -2.25 4.31
CA GLU A 102 -18.93 -1.54 3.04
C GLU A 102 -18.50 -0.08 3.16
N THR A 103 -18.61 0.54 4.33
CA THR A 103 -18.29 1.96 4.50
C THR A 103 -16.79 2.23 4.59
N ASP A 104 -15.99 1.20 4.90
CA ASP A 104 -14.51 1.30 4.97
C ASP A 104 -13.88 1.59 3.60
N ILE A 105 -14.55 1.27 2.48
CA ILE A 105 -14.05 1.54 1.11
C ILE A 105 -14.27 3.00 0.68
N LEU A 106 -15.09 3.76 1.42
CA LEU A 106 -15.44 5.12 1.06
C LEU A 106 -14.26 6.05 1.34
N LEU A 107 -13.48 6.37 0.30
CA LEU A 107 -12.32 7.27 0.39
C LEU A 107 -12.69 8.66 0.94
N SER A 108 -13.96 9.08 0.83
CA SER A 108 -14.47 10.30 1.46
C SER A 108 -14.45 10.29 3.00
N LYS A 109 -14.17 9.13 3.63
CA LYS A 109 -13.99 8.98 5.08
C LYS A 109 -12.51 8.91 5.49
N ALA A 110 -11.58 9.08 4.55
CA ALA A 110 -10.15 9.16 4.83
C ALA A 110 -9.87 10.30 5.83
N ALA A 111 -9.06 10.02 6.84
CA ALA A 111 -8.69 10.98 7.87
C ALA A 111 -7.27 10.72 8.36
N PRO A 112 -6.52 11.77 8.75
CA PRO A 112 -5.16 11.60 9.29
C PRO A 112 -5.13 10.67 10.49
N ALA A 113 -4.15 9.76 10.50
CA ALA A 113 -3.83 8.91 11.64
C ALA A 113 -2.52 9.35 12.30
N SER A 114 -2.36 9.05 13.59
CA SER A 114 -1.11 9.29 14.31
C SER A 114 -0.01 8.33 13.85
N ASP A 115 1.25 8.72 14.08
CA ASP A 115 2.41 7.86 13.79
C ASP A 115 2.33 6.51 14.52
N GLU A 116 1.86 6.50 15.76
CA GLU A 116 1.70 5.28 16.56
C GLU A 116 0.65 4.33 15.98
N GLU A 117 -0.50 4.86 15.53
CA GLU A 117 -1.54 4.08 14.87
C GLU A 117 -1.04 3.48 13.55
N LEU A 118 -0.31 4.26 12.77
CA LEU A 118 0.28 3.81 11.52
C LEU A 118 1.37 2.76 11.74
N ASP A 119 2.30 2.98 12.67
CA ASP A 119 3.37 2.04 13.00
C ASP A 119 2.82 0.70 13.50
N SER A 120 1.82 0.74 14.38
CA SER A 120 1.15 -0.44 14.91
C SER A 120 0.47 -1.25 13.80
N ALA A 121 -0.35 -0.60 12.96
CA ALA A 121 -1.06 -1.28 11.88
C ALA A 121 -0.10 -1.87 10.84
N ILE A 122 0.96 -1.14 10.49
CA ILE A 122 1.92 -1.59 9.48
C ILE A 122 2.84 -2.68 10.01
N THR A 123 3.18 -2.66 11.30
CA THR A 123 3.89 -3.78 11.93
C THR A 123 3.07 -5.07 11.84
N ALA A 124 1.79 -5.03 12.21
CA ALA A 124 0.91 -6.19 12.11
C ALA A 124 0.79 -6.72 10.66
N LEU A 125 0.66 -5.82 9.68
CA LEU A 125 0.59 -6.22 8.26
C LEU A 125 1.90 -6.85 7.76
N ARG A 126 3.05 -6.31 8.18
CA ARG A 126 4.37 -6.88 7.84
C ARG A 126 4.55 -8.27 8.43
N GLU A 127 4.19 -8.47 9.69
CA GLU A 127 4.22 -9.78 10.35
C GLU A 127 3.32 -10.81 9.65
N ALA A 128 2.14 -10.39 9.19
CA ALA A 128 1.25 -11.25 8.41
C ALA A 128 1.86 -11.64 7.04
N LEU A 129 2.50 -10.71 6.34
CA LEU A 129 3.21 -11.00 5.08
C LEU A 129 4.40 -11.95 5.28
N LEU A 130 5.18 -11.74 6.34
CA LEU A 130 6.29 -12.62 6.74
C LEU A 130 5.79 -14.04 7.03
N SER A 131 4.73 -14.15 7.83
CA SER A 131 4.11 -15.44 8.20
C SER A 131 3.51 -16.17 7.00
N ALA A 132 3.05 -15.43 5.98
CA ALA A 132 2.56 -15.97 4.72
C ALA A 132 3.68 -16.36 3.72
N GLY A 133 4.96 -16.19 4.08
CA GLY A 133 6.10 -16.57 3.25
C GLY A 133 6.54 -15.52 2.24
N HIS A 134 6.09 -14.27 2.37
CA HIS A 134 6.47 -13.17 1.48
C HIS A 134 7.72 -12.40 1.92
N GLY A 135 8.54 -12.97 2.83
CA GLY A 135 9.67 -12.26 3.44
C GLY A 135 10.69 -11.67 2.47
N ARG A 136 10.87 -12.25 1.28
CA ARG A 136 11.74 -11.70 0.23
C ARG A 136 11.30 -10.33 -0.30
N HIS A 137 10.04 -9.96 -0.10
CA HIS A 137 9.42 -8.73 -0.60
C HIS A 137 9.10 -7.73 0.51
N VAL A 138 9.28 -8.13 1.78
CA VAL A 138 9.07 -7.24 2.93
C VAL A 138 10.41 -6.54 3.22
N PRO A 139 10.51 -5.21 3.08
CA PRO A 139 11.73 -4.48 3.41
C PRO A 139 12.19 -4.74 4.85
N PRO A 140 13.49 -4.82 5.15
CA PRO A 140 13.99 -5.08 6.51
C PRO A 140 13.56 -3.99 7.51
N SER A 141 13.55 -2.74 7.05
CA SER A 141 13.08 -1.58 7.79
C SER A 141 11.80 -1.08 7.13
N MET A 142 10.80 -0.76 7.96
CA MET A 142 9.55 -0.18 7.49
C MET A 142 9.77 1.18 6.81
N GLY A 143 10.83 1.92 7.17
CA GLY A 143 11.16 3.22 6.59
C GLY A 143 11.79 3.17 5.20
N SER A 144 12.01 1.98 4.62
CA SER A 144 12.78 1.80 3.39
C SER A 144 11.96 1.11 2.30
N ALA A 145 12.07 1.63 1.07
CA ALA A 145 11.56 1.00 -0.14
C ALA A 145 12.52 -0.06 -0.75
N ALA A 146 13.67 -0.30 -0.10
CA ALA A 146 14.68 -1.25 -0.54
C ALA A 146 14.62 -2.55 0.26
N LEU A 147 14.97 -3.66 -0.39
CA LEU A 147 15.20 -4.94 0.27
C LEU A 147 16.54 -4.93 1.03
N ALA A 148 16.67 -5.79 2.04
CA ALA A 148 17.85 -5.94 2.90
C ALA A 148 19.00 -6.64 2.19
#